data_AF-A0A6A3JAB4-F1
#
_entry.id   AF-A0A6A3JAB4-F1
#
_cell.length_a   1.000
_cell.length_b   1.000
_cell.length_c   1.000
_cell.angle_alpha   90.00
_cell.angle_beta   90.00
_cell.angle_gamma   90.00
#
_symmetry.space_group_name_H-M   'P 1'
#
loop_
_entity.id
_entity.type
_entity.pdbx_description
1 polymer ?
#
loop_
_entity_poly.entity_id
_entity_poly.type
_entity_poly.pdbx_seq_one_letter_code
_entity_poly.pdbx_strand_id
1 'polypeptide(L)'
;MEWEDHGTRAGTVPLFAPPLPPKITSISHEFLASWKIKRREYEAEMRARCRISGENYDNVTTTIKESFNADLLDTFCQLRLHRATVGVTEGVLVEEIEQIIDSVKKQALPDIKELFKSKMRPNMTESDVYARILDYFNEFSKIMRANGLTGCFADNDGAREKCKRLIASLHPAALKAEVKQCVRFTHKSAASNLWCSGISKICEIASPAYQLRPNTD
;
A
#
# COMPACT_ATOMS: atom_id res chain seq x y z
N MET A 1 31.43 -26.07 54.40
CA MET A 1 32.31 -26.13 53.24
C MET A 1 31.42 -26.58 52.08
N GLU A 2 30.60 -25.64 51.59
CA GLU A 2 30.83 -24.81 50.38
C GLU A 2 30.27 -25.53 49.14
N TRP A 3 29.03 -25.19 48.72
CA TRP A 3 28.62 -24.39 47.54
C TRP A 3 29.13 -24.90 46.19
N GLU A 4 28.21 -25.22 45.26
CA GLU A 4 28.20 -24.78 43.83
C GLU A 4 26.75 -24.98 43.33
N ASP A 5 25.90 -23.95 43.32
CA ASP A 5 25.80 -22.76 42.45
C ASP A 5 24.84 -22.97 41.27
N HIS A 6 23.82 -22.11 41.26
CA HIS A 6 22.65 -22.11 40.40
C HIS A 6 22.96 -21.32 39.12
N GLY A 7 23.34 -22.01 38.06
CA GLY A 7 23.49 -21.42 36.74
C GLY A 7 22.20 -21.35 35.91
N THR A 8 21.09 -20.80 36.43
CA THR A 8 19.98 -20.41 35.54
C THR A 8 20.41 -19.17 34.77
N ARG A 9 20.94 -19.40 33.56
CA ARG A 9 21.29 -18.36 32.60
C ARG A 9 20.01 -17.62 32.22
N ALA A 10 19.69 -16.56 32.96
CA ALA A 10 18.73 -15.55 32.54
C ALA A 10 19.29 -14.89 31.28
N GLY A 11 18.91 -15.43 30.13
CA GLY A 11 19.09 -14.74 28.85
C GLY A 11 18.33 -13.43 28.95
N THR A 12 19.05 -12.33 29.10
CA THR A 12 18.51 -10.99 28.95
C THR A 12 17.98 -10.90 27.52
N VAL A 13 16.66 -11.04 27.37
CA VAL A 13 15.98 -10.74 26.11
C VAL A 13 16.32 -9.28 25.79
N PRO A 14 16.89 -8.98 24.60
CA PRO A 14 17.14 -7.60 24.23
C PRO A 14 15.81 -6.85 24.29
N LEU A 15 15.72 -5.88 25.20
CA LEU A 15 14.56 -5.00 25.32
C LEU A 15 14.62 -4.05 24.12
N PHE A 16 14.12 -4.48 22.97
CA PHE A 16 13.94 -3.59 21.83
C PHE A 16 13.03 -2.45 22.28
N ALA A 17 13.50 -1.21 22.14
CA ALA A 17 12.70 -0.04 22.42
C ALA A 17 11.41 -0.13 21.57
N PRO A 18 10.22 0.04 22.17
CA PRO A 18 8.98 -0.12 21.43
C PRO A 18 8.91 0.91 20.29
N PRO A 19 8.47 0.54 19.08
CA PRO A 19 8.20 1.50 18.02
C PRO A 19 7.20 2.54 18.52
N LEU A 20 7.46 3.80 18.17
CA LEU A 20 6.58 4.89 18.54
C LEU A 20 5.23 4.75 17.81
N PRO A 21 4.09 4.82 18.53
CA PRO A 21 2.79 4.75 17.90
C PRO A 21 2.58 5.95 16.97
N PRO A 22 2.15 5.74 15.72
CA PRO A 22 1.95 6.84 14.78
C PRO A 22 0.77 7.69 15.22
N LYS A 23 0.99 9.01 15.36
CA LYS A 23 -0.05 9.97 15.76
C LYS A 23 -0.87 10.47 14.57
N ILE A 24 -2.15 10.73 14.80
CA ILE A 24 -3.08 11.36 13.86
C ILE A 24 -3.16 12.85 14.22
N THR A 25 -2.51 13.69 13.41
CA THR A 25 -2.50 15.15 13.57
C THR A 25 -3.25 15.88 12.45
N SER A 26 -3.75 15.14 11.45
CA SER A 26 -4.55 15.66 10.36
C SER A 26 -5.56 14.61 9.88
N ILE A 27 -6.72 15.06 9.42
CA ILE A 27 -7.75 14.23 8.79
C ILE A 27 -7.73 14.33 7.27
N SER A 28 -6.70 14.96 6.69
CA SER A 28 -6.55 15.01 5.23
C SER A 28 -6.35 13.60 4.66
N HIS A 29 -6.85 13.39 3.45
CA HIS A 29 -6.74 12.11 2.75
C HIS A 29 -5.29 11.60 2.69
N GLU A 30 -4.36 12.42 2.20
CA GLU A 30 -2.94 12.04 2.06
C GLU A 30 -2.31 11.65 3.40
N PHE A 31 -2.59 12.43 4.44
CA PHE A 31 -2.10 12.14 5.78
C PHE A 31 -2.63 10.81 6.29
N LEU A 32 -3.95 10.57 6.21
CA LEU A 32 -4.57 9.34 6.69
C LEU A 32 -4.12 8.11 5.87
N ALA A 33 -3.92 8.26 4.56
CA ALA A 33 -3.37 7.21 3.71
C ALA A 33 -1.94 6.83 4.10
N SER A 34 -1.09 7.82 4.40
CA SER A 34 0.28 7.59 4.92
C SER A 34 0.26 7.00 6.32
N TRP A 35 -0.57 7.54 7.22
CA TRP A 35 -0.72 7.07 8.59
C TRP A 35 -1.15 5.61 8.65
N LYS A 36 -2.08 5.19 7.78
CA LYS A 36 -2.55 3.79 7.71
C LYS A 36 -1.43 2.80 7.37
N ILE A 37 -0.48 3.19 6.53
CA ILE A 37 0.71 2.37 6.21
C ILE A 37 1.59 2.23 7.45
N LYS A 38 1.94 3.35 8.09
CA LYS A 38 2.74 3.38 9.32
C LYS A 38 2.07 2.60 10.46
N ARG A 39 0.75 2.70 10.57
CA ARG A 39 -0.05 1.98 11.57
C ARG A 39 0.06 0.47 11.36
N ARG A 40 0.02 -0.01 10.12
CA ARG A 40 0.20 -1.44 9.81
C ARG A 40 1.57 -1.94 10.23
N GLU A 41 2.63 -1.16 9.97
CA GLU A 41 4.00 -1.51 10.35
C GLU A 41 4.15 -1.58 11.88
N TYR A 42 3.69 -0.54 12.57
CA TYR A 42 3.64 -0.48 14.04
C TYR A 42 2.93 -1.70 14.64
N GLU A 43 1.73 -2.03 14.15
CA GLU A 43 0.98 -3.18 14.67
C GLU A 43 1.64 -4.53 14.34
N ALA A 44 2.34 -4.65 13.22
CA ALA A 44 3.07 -5.87 12.89
C ALA A 44 4.23 -6.09 13.88
N GLU A 45 4.94 -5.03 14.25
CA GLU A 45 6.01 -5.06 15.23
C GLU A 45 5.48 -5.34 16.65
N MET A 46 4.35 -4.74 17.03
CA MET A 46 3.68 -5.05 18.31
C MET A 46 3.28 -6.52 18.40
N ARG A 47 2.71 -7.10 17.34
CA ARG A 47 2.41 -8.54 17.30
C ARG A 47 3.68 -9.39 17.41
N ALA A 48 4.77 -8.99 16.78
CA ALA A 48 6.04 -9.72 16.87
C ALA A 48 6.60 -9.70 18.29
N ARG A 49 6.56 -8.54 18.97
CA ARG A 49 6.96 -8.41 20.38
C ARG A 49 6.10 -9.26 21.30
N CYS A 50 4.78 -9.26 21.14
CA CYS A 50 3.87 -10.08 21.96
C CYS A 50 4.19 -11.58 21.84
N ARG A 51 4.59 -12.07 20.66
CA ARG A 51 4.99 -13.47 20.47
C ARG A 51 6.25 -13.85 21.25
N ILE A 52 7.17 -12.89 21.43
CA ILE A 52 8.44 -13.12 22.14
C ILE A 52 8.25 -12.97 23.66
N SER A 53 7.51 -11.96 24.09
CA SER A 53 7.34 -11.60 25.50
C SER A 53 6.19 -12.34 26.20
N GLY A 54 5.19 -12.80 25.46
CA GLY A 54 3.91 -13.27 26.01
C GLY A 54 2.96 -12.15 26.44
N GLU A 55 3.28 -10.88 26.19
CA GLU A 55 2.40 -9.75 26.50
C GLU A 55 1.10 -9.80 25.69
N ASN A 56 -0.02 -9.38 26.29
CA ASN A 56 -1.29 -9.24 25.56
C ASN A 56 -1.21 -8.03 24.60
N TYR A 57 -1.46 -8.28 23.32
CA TYR A 57 -1.46 -7.28 22.25
C TYR A 57 -2.33 -6.06 22.54
N ASP A 58 -3.54 -6.27 23.08
CA ASP A 58 -4.51 -5.19 23.33
C ASP A 58 -4.03 -4.26 24.44
N ASN A 59 -3.16 -4.74 25.34
CA ASN A 59 -2.62 -3.94 26.44
C ASN A 59 -1.40 -3.11 26.04
N VAL A 60 -0.64 -3.56 25.03
CA VAL A 60 0.62 -2.91 24.63
C VAL A 60 0.48 -2.06 23.37
N THR A 61 -0.63 -2.20 22.65
CA THR A 61 -0.88 -1.46 21.40
C THR A 61 -1.69 -0.21 21.70
N THR A 62 -1.20 0.95 21.27
CA THR A 62 -1.94 2.22 21.37
C THR A 62 -3.22 2.15 20.54
N THR A 63 -4.35 2.54 21.12
CA THR A 63 -5.64 2.58 20.41
C THR A 63 -5.67 3.65 19.31
N ILE A 64 -6.66 3.63 18.43
CA ILE A 64 -6.86 4.69 17.44
C ILE A 64 -7.25 5.98 18.16
N LYS A 65 -8.13 5.93 19.17
CA LYS A 65 -8.43 7.10 20.00
C LYS A 65 -7.18 7.77 20.56
N GLU A 66 -6.29 7.00 21.17
CA GLU A 66 -5.03 7.52 21.72
C GLU A 66 -4.01 7.93 20.63
N SER A 67 -4.20 7.47 19.40
CA SER A 67 -3.39 7.90 18.26
C SER A 67 -3.76 9.32 17.82
N PHE A 68 -5.00 9.77 18.01
CA PHE A 68 -5.40 11.15 17.70
C PHE A 68 -4.75 12.18 18.63
N ASN A 69 -4.45 13.35 18.09
CA ASN A 69 -4.36 14.55 18.91
C ASN A 69 -5.72 14.80 19.58
N ALA A 70 -5.73 15.12 20.88
CA ALA A 70 -6.95 15.21 21.68
C ALA A 70 -7.95 16.25 21.16
N ASP A 71 -7.48 17.46 20.84
CA ASP A 71 -8.34 18.54 20.33
C ASP A 71 -8.88 18.21 18.93
N LEU A 72 -8.05 17.57 18.10
CA LEU A 72 -8.48 17.07 16.79
C LEU A 72 -9.52 15.96 16.93
N LEU A 73 -9.37 15.03 17.88
CA LEU A 73 -10.34 13.96 18.10
C LEU A 73 -11.70 14.54 18.50
N ASP A 74 -11.71 15.50 19.41
CA ASP A 74 -12.95 16.11 19.88
C ASP A 74 -13.67 16.85 18.77
N THR A 75 -12.93 17.70 18.04
CA THR A 75 -13.42 18.41 16.85
C THR A 75 -13.93 17.43 15.78
N PHE A 76 -13.21 16.33 15.56
CA PHE A 76 -13.59 15.30 14.59
C PHE A 76 -14.90 14.61 15.00
N CYS A 77 -15.01 14.17 16.26
CA CYS A 77 -16.22 13.52 16.76
C CYS A 77 -17.43 14.46 16.69
N GLN A 78 -17.26 15.71 17.10
CA GLN A 78 -18.34 16.71 17.09
C GLN A 78 -18.79 17.07 15.68
N LEU A 79 -17.86 17.42 14.78
CA LEU A 79 -18.21 17.98 13.48
C LEU A 79 -18.46 16.91 12.42
N ARG A 80 -17.73 15.80 12.45
CA ARG A 80 -17.83 14.74 11.44
C ARG A 80 -18.84 13.67 11.84
N LEU A 81 -18.80 13.24 13.10
CA LEU A 81 -19.60 12.10 13.59
C LEU A 81 -20.91 12.54 14.26
N HIS A 82 -21.03 13.82 14.60
CA HIS A 82 -22.13 14.39 15.38
C HIS A 82 -22.34 13.64 16.72
N ARG A 83 -21.24 13.27 17.37
CA ARG A 83 -21.23 12.48 18.62
C ARG A 83 -20.22 13.05 19.61
N ALA A 84 -20.48 12.85 20.90
CA ALA A 84 -19.50 13.11 21.94
C ALA A 84 -18.39 12.05 21.91
N THR A 85 -17.14 12.48 22.11
CA THR A 85 -15.93 11.63 22.06
C THR A 85 -16.00 10.40 22.97
N VAL A 86 -16.65 10.53 24.13
CA VAL A 86 -16.85 9.44 25.09
C VAL A 86 -17.65 8.26 24.50
N GLY A 87 -18.65 8.53 23.67
CA GLY A 87 -19.55 7.52 23.09
C GLY A 87 -19.06 6.94 21.76
N VAL A 88 -17.96 7.45 21.20
CA VAL A 88 -17.38 6.94 19.96
C VAL A 88 -16.58 5.67 20.26
N THR A 89 -16.70 4.62 19.45
CA THR A 89 -15.92 3.38 19.62
C THR A 89 -14.74 3.36 18.66
N GLU A 90 -13.75 2.49 18.91
CA GLU A 90 -12.62 2.26 17.99
C GLU A 90 -13.11 1.90 16.57
N GLY A 91 -14.12 1.03 16.48
CA GLY A 91 -14.71 0.61 15.20
C GLY A 91 -15.28 1.77 14.39
N VAL A 92 -15.97 2.71 15.04
CA VAL A 92 -16.50 3.91 14.37
C VAL A 92 -15.36 4.77 13.81
N LEU A 93 -14.26 4.92 14.55
CA LEU A 93 -13.09 5.67 14.05
C LEU A 93 -12.42 4.96 12.88
N VAL A 94 -12.29 3.63 12.92
CA VAL A 94 -11.77 2.84 11.78
C VAL A 94 -12.63 3.09 10.55
N GLU A 95 -13.93 2.87 10.65
CA GLU A 95 -14.86 3.01 9.52
C GLU A 95 -14.79 4.40 8.91
N GLU A 96 -14.68 5.45 9.73
CA GLU A 96 -14.65 6.83 9.25
C GLU A 96 -13.29 7.21 8.64
N ILE A 97 -12.18 6.71 9.19
CA ILE A 97 -10.86 6.84 8.56
C ILE A 97 -10.86 6.15 7.19
N GLU A 98 -11.39 4.93 7.09
CA GLU A 98 -11.53 4.21 5.84
C GLU A 98 -12.41 4.97 4.86
N GLN A 99 -13.55 5.48 5.30
CA GLN A 99 -14.41 6.32 4.46
C GLN A 99 -13.68 7.55 3.95
N ILE A 100 -12.88 8.25 4.77
CA ILE A 100 -12.14 9.43 4.31
C ILE A 100 -11.11 9.05 3.25
N ILE A 101 -10.36 7.97 3.48
CA ILE A 101 -9.37 7.44 2.51
C ILE A 101 -10.06 7.01 1.21
N ASP A 102 -11.25 6.42 1.30
CA ASP A 102 -11.99 5.97 0.12
C ASP A 102 -12.85 7.07 -0.53
N SER A 103 -13.04 8.22 0.14
CA SER A 103 -13.98 9.28 -0.26
C SER A 103 -13.51 10.21 -1.38
N VAL A 104 -12.69 9.75 -2.32
CA VAL A 104 -12.39 10.47 -3.59
C VAL A 104 -13.67 10.98 -4.27
N LYS A 105 -14.81 10.33 -4.00
CA LYS A 105 -16.15 10.70 -4.48
C LYS A 105 -16.59 12.15 -4.25
N LYS A 106 -15.93 12.99 -3.43
CA LYS A 106 -16.40 14.36 -3.16
C LYS A 106 -15.46 15.50 -3.59
N GLN A 107 -14.21 15.22 -3.92
CA GLN A 107 -13.33 16.19 -4.58
C GLN A 107 -13.13 15.72 -6.01
N ALA A 108 -13.23 16.63 -6.98
CA ALA A 108 -13.22 16.31 -8.41
C ALA A 108 -12.21 15.20 -8.72
N LEU A 109 -12.69 14.08 -9.29
CA LEU A 109 -11.82 12.98 -9.71
C LEU A 109 -10.63 13.60 -10.44
N PRO A 110 -9.39 13.38 -9.96
CA PRO A 110 -8.23 13.92 -10.66
C PRO A 110 -8.25 13.36 -12.08
N ASP A 111 -7.62 14.04 -13.04
CA ASP A 111 -7.42 13.43 -14.35
C ASP A 111 -6.54 12.17 -14.15
N ILE A 112 -7.20 11.03 -14.02
CA ILE A 112 -6.60 9.73 -13.71
C ILE A 112 -5.54 9.40 -14.79
N LYS A 113 -5.78 9.83 -16.03
CA LYS A 113 -4.86 9.58 -17.14
C LYS A 113 -3.58 10.39 -16.97
N GLU A 114 -3.68 11.68 -16.68
CA GLU A 114 -2.49 12.52 -16.47
C GLU A 114 -1.78 12.21 -15.14
N LEU A 115 -2.51 11.82 -14.09
CA LEU A 115 -1.94 11.38 -12.82
C LEU A 115 -0.98 10.19 -13.01
N PHE A 116 -1.44 9.11 -13.64
CA PHE A 116 -0.58 7.95 -13.87
C PHE A 116 0.52 8.23 -14.88
N LYS A 117 0.25 8.99 -15.95
CA LYS A 117 1.27 9.35 -16.94
C LYS A 117 2.42 10.17 -16.34
N SER A 118 2.13 11.07 -15.40
CA SER A 118 3.14 11.92 -14.75
C SER A 118 3.93 11.18 -13.67
N LYS A 119 3.25 10.38 -12.83
CA LYS A 119 3.86 9.73 -11.66
C LYS A 119 4.43 8.33 -11.93
N MET A 120 3.96 7.62 -12.95
CA MET A 120 4.49 6.30 -13.31
C MET A 120 5.74 6.44 -14.18
N ARG A 121 6.92 6.21 -13.59
CA ARG A 121 8.16 6.04 -14.33
C ARG A 121 8.82 4.71 -13.92
N PRO A 122 9.18 3.83 -14.86
CA PRO A 122 9.96 2.65 -14.53
C PRO A 122 11.29 3.07 -13.89
N ASN A 123 11.69 2.37 -12.83
CA ASN A 123 13.01 2.57 -12.25
C ASN A 123 14.08 2.01 -13.20
N MET A 124 14.70 2.87 -14.02
CA MET A 124 15.71 2.44 -14.98
C MET A 124 17.09 2.21 -14.35
N THR A 125 17.26 2.50 -13.06
CA THR A 125 18.51 2.15 -12.34
C THR A 125 18.54 0.68 -11.91
N GLU A 126 17.39 0.01 -11.86
CA GLU A 126 17.30 -1.42 -11.58
C GLU A 126 17.63 -2.22 -12.85
N SER A 127 18.68 -3.04 -12.75
CA SER A 127 19.17 -3.90 -13.83
C SER A 127 18.36 -5.19 -13.97
N ASP A 128 17.78 -5.69 -12.87
CA ASP A 128 16.93 -6.87 -12.89
C ASP A 128 15.55 -6.52 -13.46
N VAL A 129 15.23 -7.12 -14.60
CA VAL A 129 14.00 -6.84 -15.34
C VAL A 129 12.75 -7.18 -14.52
N TYR A 130 12.80 -8.27 -13.75
CA TYR A 130 11.67 -8.73 -12.96
C TYR A 130 11.44 -7.80 -11.76
N ALA A 131 12.51 -7.44 -11.03
CA ALA A 131 12.46 -6.48 -9.93
C ALA A 131 11.92 -5.11 -10.40
N ARG A 132 12.42 -4.61 -11.54
CA ARG A 132 11.94 -3.37 -12.15
C ARG A 132 10.45 -3.40 -12.48
N ILE A 133 9.94 -4.54 -12.95
CA ILE A 133 8.51 -4.72 -13.23
C ILE A 133 7.71 -4.77 -11.92
N LEU A 134 8.19 -5.48 -10.90
CA LEU A 134 7.53 -5.48 -9.59
C LEU A 134 7.45 -4.07 -8.99
N ASP A 135 8.54 -3.31 -9.04
CA ASP A 135 8.58 -1.92 -8.60
C ASP A 135 7.55 -1.05 -9.32
N TYR A 136 7.42 -1.21 -10.64
CA TYR A 136 6.41 -0.53 -11.44
C TYR A 136 4.98 -0.83 -10.97
N PHE A 137 4.67 -2.10 -10.69
CA PHE A 137 3.34 -2.52 -10.21
C PHE A 137 3.08 -2.07 -8.76
N ASN A 138 4.11 -2.06 -7.92
CA ASN A 138 4.05 -1.56 -6.56
C ASN A 138 3.80 -0.05 -6.55
N GLU A 139 4.50 0.72 -7.40
CA GLU A 139 4.33 2.16 -7.51
C GLU A 139 2.93 2.53 -7.99
N PHE A 140 2.37 1.79 -8.95
CA PHE A 140 0.97 1.95 -9.35
C PHE A 140 0.01 1.78 -8.17
N SER A 141 0.24 0.75 -7.34
CA SER A 141 -0.59 0.48 -6.16
C SER A 141 -0.44 1.57 -5.08
N LYS A 142 0.75 2.14 -4.92
CA LYS A 142 0.97 3.29 -4.03
C LYS A 142 0.22 4.52 -4.53
N ILE A 143 0.31 4.84 -5.82
CA ILE A 143 -0.44 5.96 -6.43
C ILE A 143 -1.94 5.76 -6.25
N MET A 144 -2.47 4.56 -6.48
CA MET A 144 -3.89 4.27 -6.23
C MET A 144 -4.31 4.59 -4.80
N ARG A 145 -3.56 4.08 -3.81
CA ARG A 145 -3.86 4.31 -2.38
C ARG A 145 -3.72 5.78 -1.98
N ALA A 146 -2.63 6.42 -2.41
CA ALA A 146 -2.34 7.82 -2.09
C ALA A 146 -3.35 8.80 -2.69
N ASN A 147 -4.12 8.37 -3.71
CA ASN A 147 -5.16 9.17 -4.35
C ASN A 147 -6.56 8.57 -4.16
N GLY A 148 -6.73 7.60 -3.24
CA GLY A 148 -8.02 6.97 -2.89
C GLY A 148 -8.73 6.26 -4.06
N LEU A 149 -8.02 5.93 -5.13
CA LEU A 149 -8.60 5.36 -6.35
C LEU A 149 -8.91 3.86 -6.23
N THR A 150 -8.62 3.23 -5.08
CA THR A 150 -8.80 1.79 -4.89
C THR A 150 -10.23 1.35 -5.16
N GLY A 151 -11.21 2.06 -4.60
CA GLY A 151 -12.63 1.78 -4.83
C GLY A 151 -13.08 2.03 -6.28
N CYS A 152 -12.44 2.94 -7.01
CA CYS A 152 -12.76 3.24 -8.41
C CYS A 152 -12.45 2.07 -9.37
N PHE A 153 -11.63 1.12 -8.94
CA PHE A 153 -11.19 0.00 -9.77
C PHE A 153 -11.59 -1.38 -9.21
N ALA A 154 -12.54 -1.44 -8.27
CA ALA A 154 -12.89 -2.65 -7.54
C ALA A 154 -13.79 -3.62 -8.33
N ASP A 155 -14.63 -3.11 -9.24
CA ASP A 155 -15.50 -3.93 -10.09
C ASP A 155 -14.78 -4.43 -11.36
N ASN A 156 -15.48 -5.22 -12.18
CA ASN A 156 -14.93 -5.81 -13.40
C ASN A 156 -14.51 -4.78 -14.46
N ASP A 157 -15.20 -3.65 -14.55
CA ASP A 157 -14.88 -2.58 -15.51
C ASP A 157 -13.70 -1.76 -14.99
N GLY A 158 -13.67 -1.53 -13.68
CA GLY A 158 -12.57 -1.01 -12.92
C GLY A 158 -11.28 -1.82 -13.10
N ALA A 159 -11.35 -3.14 -12.97
CA ALA A 159 -10.20 -4.02 -13.21
C ALA A 159 -9.64 -3.88 -14.64
N ARG A 160 -10.52 -3.70 -15.63
CA ARG A 160 -10.14 -3.48 -17.03
C ARG A 160 -9.51 -2.11 -17.25
N GLU A 161 -10.10 -1.05 -16.68
CA GLU A 161 -9.53 0.29 -16.76
C GLU A 161 -8.19 0.39 -16.02
N LYS A 162 -8.04 -0.32 -14.89
CA LYS A 162 -6.77 -0.49 -14.18
C LYS A 162 -5.70 -1.09 -15.08
N CYS A 163 -5.99 -2.20 -15.76
CA CYS A 163 -5.07 -2.83 -16.71
C CYS A 163 -4.72 -1.90 -17.89
N LYS A 164 -5.72 -1.18 -18.42
CA LYS A 164 -5.52 -0.19 -19.48
C LYS A 164 -4.62 0.96 -19.04
N ARG A 165 -4.76 1.47 -17.81
CA ARG A 165 -3.89 2.52 -17.26
C ARG A 165 -2.46 2.03 -17.05
N LEU A 166 -2.29 0.82 -16.54
CA LEU A 166 -0.98 0.17 -16.40
C LEU A 166 -0.27 0.06 -17.75
N ILE A 167 -0.93 -0.46 -18.79
CA ILE A 167 -0.32 -0.58 -20.12
C ILE A 167 -0.07 0.79 -20.74
N ALA A 168 -0.98 1.75 -20.55
CA ALA A 168 -0.85 3.09 -21.13
C ALA A 168 0.36 3.87 -20.58
N SER A 169 0.81 3.54 -19.36
CA SER A 169 1.89 4.23 -18.66
C SER A 169 3.26 3.52 -18.80
N LEU A 170 3.31 2.40 -19.55
CA LEU A 170 4.56 1.70 -19.84
C LEU A 170 5.51 2.55 -20.68
N HIS A 171 6.78 2.50 -20.30
CA HIS A 171 7.90 3.07 -21.02
C HIS A 171 9.02 2.02 -21.12
N PRO A 172 9.81 2.00 -22.21
CA PRO A 172 9.72 2.86 -23.39
C PRO A 172 8.49 2.56 -24.28
N ALA A 173 8.21 3.44 -25.26
CA ALA A 173 7.03 3.32 -26.13
C ALA A 173 6.96 2.00 -26.91
N ALA A 174 8.11 1.42 -27.26
CA ALA A 174 8.21 0.10 -27.91
C ALA A 174 7.64 -1.02 -27.03
N LEU A 175 8.06 -1.09 -25.76
CA LEU A 175 7.53 -2.06 -24.78
C LEU A 175 6.00 -1.93 -24.65
N LYS A 176 5.50 -0.69 -24.56
CA LYS A 176 4.06 -0.43 -24.53
C LYS A 176 3.34 -0.94 -25.77
N ALA A 177 3.90 -0.75 -26.97
CA ALA A 177 3.29 -1.21 -28.21
C ALA A 177 3.22 -2.74 -28.26
N GLU A 178 4.30 -3.42 -27.88
CA GLU A 178 4.38 -4.87 -27.90
C GLU A 178 3.45 -5.52 -26.85
N VAL A 179 3.41 -4.98 -25.63
CA VAL A 179 2.47 -5.43 -24.59
C VAL A 179 1.02 -5.23 -25.05
N LYS A 180 0.68 -4.08 -25.68
CA LYS A 180 -0.66 -3.86 -26.25
C LYS A 180 -1.02 -4.91 -27.29
N GLN A 181 -0.09 -5.25 -28.18
CA GLN A 181 -0.31 -6.27 -29.21
C GLN A 181 -0.51 -7.66 -28.59
N CYS A 182 0.33 -8.03 -27.61
CA CYS A 182 0.20 -9.30 -26.90
C CYS A 182 -1.14 -9.42 -26.18
N VAL A 183 -1.55 -8.40 -25.41
CA VAL A 183 -2.84 -8.40 -24.71
C VAL A 183 -4.01 -8.50 -25.70
N ARG A 184 -3.91 -7.83 -26.86
CA ARG A 184 -4.99 -7.84 -27.86
C ARG A 184 -5.16 -9.19 -28.55
N PHE A 185 -4.07 -9.87 -28.89
CA PHE A 185 -4.12 -11.02 -29.80
C PHE A 185 -3.80 -12.36 -29.13
N THR A 186 -2.89 -12.40 -28.15
CA THR A 186 -2.36 -13.66 -27.60
C THR A 186 -2.71 -13.88 -26.12
N HIS A 187 -2.86 -12.81 -25.33
CA HIS A 187 -3.07 -12.87 -23.88
C HIS A 187 -4.31 -12.07 -23.47
N LYS A 188 -5.46 -12.37 -24.08
CA LYS A 188 -6.72 -11.60 -23.89
C LYS A 188 -7.17 -11.49 -22.43
N SER A 189 -6.91 -12.51 -21.61
CA SER A 189 -7.24 -12.50 -20.18
C SER A 189 -6.48 -11.42 -19.40
N ALA A 190 -5.31 -10.99 -19.89
CA ALA A 190 -4.52 -9.93 -19.28
C ALA A 190 -5.15 -8.53 -19.48
N ALA A 191 -6.17 -8.40 -20.33
CA ALA A 191 -6.93 -7.16 -20.47
C ALA A 191 -7.75 -6.81 -19.21
N SER A 192 -8.13 -7.82 -18.43
CA SER A 192 -8.83 -7.65 -17.15
C SER A 192 -8.01 -8.08 -15.94
N ASN A 193 -6.96 -8.90 -16.12
CA ASN A 193 -6.16 -9.47 -15.03
C ASN A 193 -4.63 -9.39 -15.26
N LEU A 194 -4.12 -8.21 -15.66
CA LEU A 194 -2.69 -8.00 -15.94
C LEU A 194 -1.77 -8.38 -14.76
N TRP A 195 -2.24 -8.22 -13.52
CA TRP A 195 -1.51 -8.60 -12.29
C TRP A 195 -1.23 -10.10 -12.17
N CYS A 196 -2.12 -10.96 -12.67
CA CYS A 196 -2.00 -12.41 -12.50
C CYS A 196 -1.50 -13.12 -13.77
N SER A 197 -1.97 -12.70 -14.94
CA SER A 197 -1.64 -13.36 -16.22
C SER A 197 -0.73 -12.53 -17.13
N GLY A 198 -0.47 -11.26 -16.79
CA GLY A 198 0.29 -10.33 -17.62
C GLY A 198 1.75 -10.15 -17.24
N ILE A 199 2.10 -10.29 -15.95
CA ILE A 199 3.46 -10.01 -15.45
C ILE A 199 4.50 -10.87 -16.14
N SER A 200 4.29 -12.20 -16.22
CA SER A 200 5.23 -13.11 -16.89
C SER A 200 5.52 -12.68 -18.32
N LYS A 201 4.48 -12.25 -19.06
CA LYS A 201 4.65 -11.82 -20.44
C LYS A 201 5.35 -10.48 -20.58
N ILE A 202 5.08 -9.52 -19.68
CA ILE A 202 5.81 -8.25 -19.64
C ILE A 202 7.29 -8.50 -19.33
N CYS A 203 7.60 -9.44 -18.42
CA CYS A 203 8.97 -9.83 -18.10
C CYS A 203 9.68 -10.45 -19.30
N GLU A 204 9.02 -11.35 -20.04
CA GLU A 204 9.56 -11.93 -21.28
C GLU A 204 9.90 -10.86 -22.31
N ILE A 205 8.97 -9.93 -22.57
CA ILE A 205 9.13 -8.86 -23.56
C ILE A 205 10.21 -7.85 -23.12
N ALA A 206 10.26 -7.51 -21.83
CA ALA A 206 11.21 -6.54 -21.29
C ALA A 206 12.62 -7.11 -21.09
N SER A 207 12.80 -8.42 -21.23
CA SER A 207 14.10 -9.08 -21.12
C SER A 207 14.99 -8.73 -22.33
N PRO A 208 16.31 -8.48 -22.15
CA PRO A 208 17.21 -8.12 -23.24
C PRO A 208 17.19 -9.12 -24.41
N ALA A 209 16.87 -10.39 -24.14
CA ALA A 209 16.75 -11.44 -25.14
C ALA A 209 15.68 -11.16 -26.23
N TYR A 210 14.64 -10.37 -25.92
CA TYR A 210 13.62 -9.95 -26.88
C TYR A 210 13.99 -8.66 -27.63
N GLN A 211 14.83 -7.80 -27.03
CA GLN A 211 15.34 -6.57 -27.66
C GLN A 211 16.45 -6.82 -28.71
N LEU A 212 16.99 -8.04 -28.75
CA LEU A 212 17.96 -8.48 -29.76
C LEU A 212 17.33 -9.08 -31.03
N ARG A 213 16.00 -9.01 -31.20
CA ARG A 213 15.42 -9.29 -32.52
C ARG A 213 15.86 -8.17 -33.47
N PRO A 214 16.62 -8.47 -34.53
CA PRO A 214 16.89 -7.46 -35.55
C PRO A 214 15.54 -7.03 -36.12
N ASN A 215 15.33 -5.72 -36.25
CA ASN A 215 14.32 -5.22 -37.17
C ASN A 215 14.65 -5.81 -38.54
N THR A 216 13.91 -6.83 -38.96
CA THR A 216 13.86 -7.20 -40.37
C THR A 216 12.95 -6.18 -41.03
N ASP A 217 13.57 -5.42 -41.94
CA ASP A 217 12.98 -4.42 -42.83
C ASP A 217 11.69 -4.89 -43.54
#